data_AF-A0A7S0U7K5-F1
#
_entry.id   AF-A0A7S0U7K5-F1
#
_cell.length_a   1.000
_cell.length_b   1.000
_cell.length_c   1.000
_cell.angle_alpha   90.00
_cell.angle_beta   90.00
_cell.angle_gamma   90.00
#
_symmetry.space_group_name_H-M   'P 1'
#
loop_
_entity.id
_entity.type
_entity.pdbx_description
1 polymer ?
#
loop_
_entity_poly.entity_id
_entity_poly.type
_entity_poly.pdbx_seq_one_letter_code
_entity_poly.pdbx_strand_id
1 'polypeptide(L)'
;GGGLWGRGGGEEEEGEAQVSSPPKSSIRTTSVTPPPRGMSTPPPSQPTVRAVAIFKVSVPGATSADKVLVVGNHRVIGEWQPSTAPVLSCTGNGDYEVTVSLPMDASTLEYKYVVVRSHGGAETECIWEDEVGNRRIVLGEASSGMLLEVPDGSFNANNHAGGVRLMLPVRELSRDEQLGATP
;
A
#
# COMPACT_ATOMS: atom_id res chain seq x y z
N GLY A 1 17.97 -37.37 -72.90
CA GLY A 1 17.08 -36.37 -72.25
C GLY A 1 17.84 -35.73 -71.12
N GLY A 2 17.54 -34.52 -70.66
CA GLY A 2 16.37 -33.69 -70.91
C GLY A 2 15.63 -33.40 -69.59
N GLY A 3 15.70 -32.13 -69.15
CA GLY A 3 14.79 -31.49 -68.17
C GLY A 3 14.93 -31.91 -66.69
N LEU A 4 14.52 -31.11 -65.71
CA LEU A 4 13.88 -29.78 -65.70
C LEU A 4 14.02 -29.17 -64.27
N TRP A 5 14.26 -27.84 -64.16
CA TRP A 5 14.23 -26.87 -63.03
C TRP A 5 13.48 -27.26 -61.71
N GLY A 6 13.74 -26.74 -60.50
CA GLY A 6 14.57 -25.63 -59.94
C GLY A 6 14.38 -25.59 -58.39
N ARG A 7 14.53 -24.52 -57.58
CA ARG A 7 15.01 -23.11 -57.71
C ARG A 7 15.11 -22.42 -56.30
N GLY A 8 16.28 -21.91 -55.89
CA GLY A 8 16.49 -21.02 -54.71
C GLY A 8 16.88 -21.73 -53.40
N GLY A 9 17.63 -21.14 -52.46
CA GLY A 9 18.27 -19.81 -52.43
C GLY A 9 18.19 -19.19 -51.02
N GLY A 10 19.32 -18.77 -50.44
CA GLY A 10 19.40 -18.16 -49.10
C GLY A 10 20.75 -18.41 -48.43
N GLU A 11 21.62 -17.41 -48.44
CA GLU A 11 22.92 -17.44 -47.75
C GLU A 11 22.78 -17.01 -46.28
N GLU A 12 23.42 -17.75 -45.37
CA GLU A 12 23.63 -17.35 -43.97
C GLU A 12 25.16 -17.22 -43.76
N GLU A 13 25.65 -15.99 -43.59
CA GLU A 13 27.07 -15.70 -43.38
C GLU A 13 27.35 -15.54 -41.88
N GLU A 14 28.18 -16.43 -41.32
CA GLU A 14 28.70 -16.34 -39.96
C GLU A 14 29.79 -15.25 -39.87
N GLY A 15 29.78 -14.45 -38.80
CA GLY A 15 30.76 -13.38 -38.57
C GLY A 15 31.25 -13.36 -37.12
N GLU A 16 32.53 -13.67 -36.91
CA GLU A 16 33.13 -13.97 -35.61
C GLU A 16 33.32 -12.77 -34.65
N ALA A 17 33.57 -13.09 -33.37
CA ALA A 17 33.78 -12.14 -32.30
C ALA A 17 35.19 -11.51 -32.28
N GLN A 18 35.27 -10.24 -31.87
CA GLN A 18 36.51 -9.58 -31.44
C GLN A 18 36.33 -8.92 -30.07
N VAL A 19 37.23 -9.23 -29.15
CA VAL A 19 37.32 -8.62 -27.81
C VAL A 19 38.11 -7.32 -27.87
N SER A 20 37.58 -6.25 -27.24
CA SER A 20 38.32 -5.00 -27.02
C SER A 20 37.83 -4.25 -25.79
N SER A 21 38.76 -3.79 -24.95
CA SER A 21 38.50 -3.07 -23.70
C SER A 21 38.04 -1.62 -23.94
N PRO A 22 37.27 -1.01 -23.02
CA PRO A 22 36.68 0.31 -23.25
C PRO A 22 37.71 1.47 -23.12
N PRO A 23 37.75 2.43 -24.06
CA PRO A 23 38.48 3.69 -23.90
C PRO A 23 37.69 4.73 -23.08
N LYS A 24 38.42 5.74 -22.59
CA LYS A 24 37.99 6.74 -21.60
C LYS A 24 36.90 7.71 -22.08
N SER A 25 36.23 8.30 -21.09
CA SER A 25 35.25 9.39 -21.14
C SER A 25 35.38 10.39 -22.29
N SER A 26 34.26 10.70 -22.92
CA SER A 26 34.11 11.91 -23.76
C SER A 26 32.77 12.57 -23.47
N ILE A 27 32.80 13.79 -22.92
CA ILE A 27 31.62 14.58 -22.59
C ILE A 27 31.04 15.14 -23.89
N ARG A 28 29.85 14.70 -24.29
CA ARG A 28 29.09 15.33 -25.38
C ARG A 28 28.17 16.42 -24.84
N THR A 29 28.62 17.66 -24.93
CA THR A 29 27.80 18.85 -24.70
C THR A 29 26.77 18.99 -25.82
N THR A 30 25.52 18.57 -25.57
CA THR A 30 24.39 18.88 -26.46
C THR A 30 23.79 20.24 -26.07
N SER A 31 23.75 21.17 -27.02
CA SER A 31 23.20 22.51 -26.83
C SER A 31 21.69 22.47 -26.62
N VAL A 32 21.21 22.91 -25.46
CA VAL A 32 19.78 23.06 -25.18
C VAL A 32 19.28 24.40 -25.73
N THR A 33 18.53 24.36 -26.83
CA THR A 33 17.77 25.52 -27.31
C THR A 33 16.55 25.73 -26.41
N PRO A 34 16.34 26.91 -25.80
CA PRO A 34 15.15 27.16 -24.99
C PRO A 34 13.89 27.24 -25.88
N PRO A 35 12.75 26.64 -25.47
CA PRO A 35 11.50 26.73 -26.23
C PRO A 35 10.92 28.16 -26.21
N PRO A 36 10.06 28.51 -27.20
CA PRO A 36 9.44 29.82 -27.27
C PRO A 36 8.56 30.11 -26.05
N ARG A 37 8.77 31.30 -25.46
CA ARG A 37 8.14 31.79 -24.24
C ARG A 37 6.67 32.14 -24.51
N GLY A 38 5.74 31.22 -24.29
CA GLY A 38 4.31 31.48 -24.56
C GLY A 38 3.27 30.56 -23.93
N MET A 39 3.62 29.34 -23.50
CA MET A 39 2.68 28.42 -22.83
C MET A 39 3.35 27.71 -21.66
N SER A 40 3.18 28.24 -20.46
CA SER A 40 3.51 27.50 -19.24
C SER A 40 2.42 26.47 -19.01
N THR A 41 2.60 25.26 -19.54
CA THR A 41 1.88 24.08 -19.05
C THR A 41 2.09 24.04 -17.53
N PRO A 42 1.04 24.02 -16.69
CA PRO A 42 1.26 23.86 -15.26
C PRO A 42 2.05 22.56 -15.02
N PRO A 43 2.95 22.53 -14.03
CA PRO A 43 3.62 21.28 -13.66
C PRO A 43 2.54 20.22 -13.37
N PRO A 44 2.81 18.92 -13.67
CA PRO A 44 1.83 17.86 -13.45
C PRO A 44 1.32 17.96 -12.02
N SER A 45 -0.01 17.97 -11.87
CA SER A 45 -0.71 18.22 -10.60
C SER A 45 -0.32 17.18 -9.56
N GLN A 46 0.79 17.41 -8.88
CA GLN A 46 1.30 16.55 -7.83
C GLN A 46 0.19 16.42 -6.79
N PRO A 47 -0.20 15.19 -6.38
CA PRO A 47 -1.26 15.03 -5.41
C PRO A 47 -0.84 15.73 -4.13
N THR A 48 -1.47 16.88 -3.85
CA THR A 48 -1.20 17.64 -2.64
C THR A 48 -1.52 16.74 -1.46
N VAL A 49 -0.53 16.49 -0.61
CA VAL A 49 -0.71 15.64 0.57
C VAL A 49 -1.56 16.41 1.56
N ARG A 50 -2.72 15.85 1.89
CA ARG A 50 -3.62 16.36 2.92
C ARG A 50 -3.08 16.03 4.29
N ALA A 51 -2.87 14.76 4.58
CA ALA A 51 -2.37 14.30 5.87
C ALA A 51 -1.39 13.15 5.67
N VAL A 52 -0.58 12.89 6.67
CA VAL A 52 0.17 11.63 6.77
C VAL A 52 -0.46 10.84 7.89
N ALA A 53 -0.98 9.64 7.60
CA ALA A 53 -1.59 8.78 8.61
C ALA A 53 -0.65 7.62 8.95
N ILE A 54 -0.43 7.38 10.25
CA ILE A 54 0.26 6.18 10.76
C ILE A 54 -0.82 5.25 11.31
N PHE A 55 -1.16 4.22 10.53
CA PHE A 55 -2.08 3.17 10.95
C PHE A 55 -1.35 2.19 11.86
N LYS A 56 -1.91 1.87 13.04
CA LYS A 56 -1.30 0.97 14.03
C LYS A 56 -2.32 -0.05 14.53
N VAL A 57 -2.01 -1.34 14.44
CA VAL A 57 -2.88 -2.45 14.89
C VAL A 57 -2.09 -3.59 15.51
N SER A 58 -2.65 -4.21 16.54
CA SER A 58 -2.10 -5.40 17.19
C SER A 58 -2.76 -6.67 16.65
N VAL A 59 -1.96 -7.57 16.07
CA VAL A 59 -2.35 -8.84 15.45
C VAL A 59 -1.66 -10.01 16.16
N PRO A 60 -2.05 -10.35 17.40
CA PRO A 60 -1.47 -11.47 18.14
C PRO A 60 -1.69 -12.79 17.38
N GLY A 61 -0.62 -13.54 17.15
CA GLY A 61 -0.67 -14.79 16.37
C GLY A 61 -0.54 -14.61 14.86
N ALA A 62 -0.19 -13.42 14.36
CA ALA A 62 0.46 -13.30 13.06
C ALA A 62 1.90 -13.84 13.12
N THR A 63 2.32 -14.53 12.06
CA THR A 63 3.70 -15.04 11.91
C THR A 63 4.54 -14.10 11.03
N SER A 64 5.85 -14.32 10.96
CA SER A 64 6.73 -13.59 10.04
C SER A 64 6.51 -13.88 8.56
N ALA A 65 5.72 -14.90 8.22
CA ALA A 65 5.32 -15.21 6.84
C ALA A 65 4.01 -14.50 6.43
N ASP A 66 3.19 -14.11 7.41
CA ASP A 66 1.90 -13.47 7.17
C ASP A 66 2.08 -11.98 6.83
N LYS A 67 1.18 -11.45 5.99
CA LYS A 67 1.11 -10.01 5.70
C LYS A 67 -0.07 -9.40 6.44
N VAL A 68 0.16 -8.29 7.12
CA VAL A 68 -0.91 -7.44 7.66
C VAL A 68 -1.06 -6.25 6.70
N LEU A 69 -2.28 -5.93 6.29
CA LEU A 69 -2.57 -4.84 5.34
C LEU A 69 -3.66 -3.92 5.88
N VAL A 70 -3.66 -2.66 5.44
CA VAL A 70 -4.79 -1.73 5.62
C VAL A 70 -5.46 -1.55 4.27
N VAL A 71 -6.71 -2.01 4.15
CA VAL A 71 -7.45 -2.05 2.88
C VAL A 71 -8.73 -1.24 3.01
N GLY A 72 -9.01 -0.33 2.07
CA GLY A 72 -10.16 0.58 2.19
C GLY A 72 -10.56 1.29 0.91
N ASN A 73 -11.50 2.22 1.03
CA ASN A 73 -12.24 2.87 -0.05
C ASN A 73 -11.45 3.79 -1.00
N HIS A 74 -10.15 4.00 -0.76
CA HIS A 74 -9.34 4.98 -1.49
C HIS A 74 -8.07 4.34 -2.09
N ARG A 75 -7.62 4.80 -3.26
CA ARG A 75 -6.49 4.20 -4.01
C ARG A 75 -5.19 4.01 -3.24
N VAL A 76 -4.88 4.91 -2.30
CA VAL A 76 -3.68 4.81 -1.45
C VAL A 76 -3.76 3.71 -0.38
N ILE A 77 -4.95 3.12 -0.20
CA ILE A 77 -5.25 1.96 0.66
C ILE A 77 -5.97 0.85 -0.15
N GLY A 78 -5.74 0.78 -1.46
CA GLY A 78 -6.07 -0.37 -2.31
C GLY A 78 -7.49 -0.44 -2.91
N GLU A 79 -8.40 0.49 -2.66
CA GLU A 79 -9.79 0.44 -3.21
C GLU A 79 -10.49 -0.91 -2.97
N TRP A 80 -10.46 -1.38 -1.71
CA TRP A 80 -10.96 -2.68 -1.26
C TRP A 80 -10.28 -3.92 -1.90
N GLN A 81 -9.13 -3.75 -2.58
CA GLN A 81 -8.34 -4.84 -3.16
C GLN A 81 -7.04 -5.04 -2.35
N PRO A 82 -6.86 -6.19 -1.65
CA PRO A 82 -5.64 -6.43 -0.86
C PRO A 82 -4.33 -6.44 -1.68
N SER A 83 -4.40 -6.79 -2.98
CA SER A 83 -3.22 -6.84 -3.86
C SER A 83 -2.58 -5.48 -4.17
N THR A 84 -3.32 -4.38 -3.95
CA THR A 84 -2.86 -3.00 -4.16
C THR A 84 -2.75 -2.21 -2.85
N ALA A 85 -3.01 -2.86 -1.71
CA ALA A 85 -3.04 -2.23 -0.40
C ALA A 85 -1.63 -2.14 0.25
N PRO A 86 -1.37 -1.10 1.09
CA PRO A 86 -0.16 -1.02 1.89
C PRO A 86 -0.04 -2.19 2.87
N VAL A 87 1.14 -2.82 2.89
CA VAL A 87 1.54 -3.82 3.89
C VAL A 87 2.13 -3.10 5.10
N LEU A 88 1.71 -3.50 6.29
CA LEU A 88 2.23 -3.00 7.56
C LEU A 88 3.51 -3.74 7.95
N SER A 89 4.43 -3.00 8.57
CA SER A 89 5.66 -3.54 9.14
C SER A 89 5.43 -3.95 10.59
N CYS A 90 5.91 -5.13 10.98
CA CYS A 90 5.88 -5.56 12.38
C CYS A 90 6.87 -4.73 13.20
N THR A 91 6.39 -4.10 14.27
CA THR A 91 7.20 -3.29 15.21
C THR A 91 7.65 -4.09 16.44
N GLY A 92 7.14 -5.31 16.60
CA GLY A 92 7.43 -6.23 17.71
C GLY A 92 6.16 -6.61 18.47
N ASN A 93 6.22 -7.68 19.27
CA ASN A 93 5.11 -8.16 20.13
C ASN A 93 3.77 -8.46 19.44
N GLY A 94 3.74 -8.54 18.10
CA GLY A 94 2.52 -8.68 17.31
C GLY A 94 1.87 -7.35 16.93
N ASP A 95 2.52 -6.22 17.19
CA ASP A 95 2.08 -4.89 16.75
C ASP A 95 2.64 -4.56 15.35
N TYR A 96 1.84 -3.87 14.55
CA TYR A 96 2.09 -3.59 13.14
C TYR A 96 1.74 -2.12 12.83
N GLU A 97 2.56 -1.46 11.99
CA GLU A 97 2.27 -0.11 11.53
C GLU A 97 2.58 0.16 10.03
N VAL A 98 1.90 1.16 9.45
CA VAL A 98 2.26 1.73 8.14
C VAL A 98 1.96 3.22 8.07
N THR A 99 2.87 3.97 7.46
CA THR A 99 2.72 5.41 7.19
C THR A 99 2.21 5.61 5.76
N VAL A 100 1.06 6.28 5.61
CA VAL A 100 0.39 6.52 4.32
C VAL A 100 0.18 8.02 4.11
N SER A 101 0.68 8.54 2.99
CA SER A 101 0.40 9.91 2.54
C SER A 101 -1.00 9.98 1.92
N LEU A 102 -1.92 10.65 2.60
CA LEU A 102 -3.31 10.82 2.17
C LEU A 102 -3.44 12.09 1.32
N PRO A 103 -3.99 12.03 0.10
CA PRO A 103 -4.11 13.20 -0.78
C PRO A 103 -5.35 14.05 -0.47
N MET A 104 -5.44 15.27 -1.03
CA MET A 104 -6.54 16.22 -0.78
C MET A 104 -7.95 15.69 -1.08
N ASP A 105 -8.09 14.73 -1.99
CA ASP A 105 -9.37 14.09 -2.31
C ASP A 105 -9.83 13.06 -1.26
N ALA A 106 -8.97 12.65 -0.33
CA ALA A 106 -9.35 11.83 0.82
C ALA A 106 -10.10 12.67 1.88
N SER A 107 -11.43 12.65 1.83
CA SER A 107 -12.33 13.35 2.77
C SER A 107 -12.92 12.45 3.86
N THR A 108 -13.16 11.19 3.54
CA THR A 108 -13.52 10.14 4.48
C THR A 108 -12.83 8.86 4.02
N LEU A 109 -12.07 8.24 4.92
CA LEU A 109 -11.55 6.90 4.71
C LEU A 109 -12.44 5.90 5.43
N GLU A 110 -12.86 4.88 4.71
CA GLU A 110 -13.43 3.65 5.25
C GLU A 110 -12.46 2.52 4.95
N TYR A 111 -12.10 1.72 5.95
CA TYR A 111 -11.09 0.68 5.82
C TYR A 111 -11.32 -0.46 6.79
N LYS A 112 -10.59 -1.55 6.55
CA LYS A 112 -10.43 -2.70 7.45
C LYS A 112 -8.97 -3.15 7.40
N TYR A 113 -8.53 -3.79 8.47
CA TYR A 113 -7.30 -4.57 8.38
C TYR A 113 -7.57 -5.92 7.72
N VAL A 114 -6.55 -6.46 7.05
CA VAL A 114 -6.56 -7.79 6.43
C VAL A 114 -5.28 -8.51 6.81
N VAL A 115 -5.40 -9.79 7.18
CA VAL A 115 -4.27 -10.69 7.39
C VAL A 115 -4.25 -11.70 6.25
N VAL A 116 -3.23 -11.62 5.39
CA VAL A 116 -2.99 -12.65 4.36
C VAL A 116 -2.06 -13.68 4.96
N ARG A 117 -2.57 -14.89 5.16
CA ARG A 117 -1.82 -16.02 5.71
C ARG A 117 -0.90 -16.63 4.67
N SER A 118 0.29 -17.04 5.07
CA SER A 118 1.25 -17.72 4.20
C SER A 118 1.73 -19.04 4.81
N HIS A 119 1.67 -20.10 4.01
CA HIS A 119 2.18 -21.42 4.39
C HIS A 119 3.10 -21.96 3.29
N GLY A 120 4.32 -22.34 3.64
CA GLY A 120 5.32 -22.80 2.66
C GLY A 120 5.75 -21.75 1.64
N GLY A 121 5.50 -20.45 1.90
CA GLY A 121 5.79 -19.34 0.99
C GLY A 121 4.67 -19.01 -0.01
N ALA A 122 3.55 -19.74 0.01
CA ALA A 122 2.36 -19.41 -0.76
C ALA A 122 1.30 -18.75 0.13
N GLU A 123 0.63 -17.72 -0.39
CA GLU A 123 -0.54 -17.12 0.26
C GLU A 123 -1.72 -18.10 0.21
N THR A 124 -2.32 -18.39 1.37
CA THR A 124 -3.35 -19.44 1.52
C THR A 124 -4.73 -18.91 1.88
N GLU A 125 -4.82 -17.77 2.56
CA GLU A 125 -6.08 -17.24 3.10
C GLU A 125 -5.99 -15.71 3.25
N CYS A 126 -7.07 -14.99 2.93
CA CYS A 126 -7.20 -13.56 3.15
C CYS A 126 -8.27 -13.30 4.23
N ILE A 127 -7.84 -13.13 5.48
CA ILE A 127 -8.72 -12.93 6.63
C ILE A 127 -9.00 -11.44 6.79
N TRP A 128 -10.25 -11.03 6.64
CA TRP A 128 -10.70 -9.66 6.91
C TRP A 128 -11.16 -9.51 8.36
N GLU A 129 -11.16 -8.28 8.90
CA GLU A 129 -11.94 -7.99 10.10
C GLU A 129 -13.44 -8.22 9.84
N ASP A 130 -14.13 -8.95 10.71
CA ASP A 130 -15.54 -9.35 10.53
C ASP A 130 -16.42 -9.07 11.77
N GLU A 131 -15.86 -9.04 12.97
CA GLU A 131 -16.56 -8.66 14.21
C GLU A 131 -16.94 -7.17 14.28
N VAL A 132 -16.34 -6.35 13.40
CA VAL A 132 -16.58 -4.90 13.31
C VAL A 132 -17.01 -4.48 11.90
N GLY A 133 -17.77 -3.39 11.83
CA GLY A 133 -18.00 -2.66 10.57
C GLY A 133 -16.72 -2.02 10.03
N ASN A 134 -16.82 -1.29 8.92
CA ASN A 134 -15.67 -0.53 8.41
C ASN A 134 -15.18 0.47 9.47
N ARG A 135 -13.88 0.47 9.74
CA ARG A 135 -13.23 1.54 10.50
C ARG A 135 -13.28 2.82 9.68
N ARG A 136 -13.43 3.97 10.33
CA ARG A 136 -13.70 5.24 9.63
C ARG A 136 -12.92 6.40 10.22
N ILE A 137 -12.24 7.16 9.35
CA ILE A 137 -11.60 8.44 9.66
C ILE A 137 -12.28 9.53 8.85
N VAL A 138 -12.61 10.66 9.50
CA VAL A 138 -13.09 11.87 8.82
C VAL A 138 -11.93 12.86 8.73
N LEU A 139 -11.60 13.26 7.52
CA LEU A 139 -10.53 14.21 7.23
C LEU A 139 -11.20 15.55 6.92
N GLY A 140 -11.20 16.45 7.89
CA GLY A 140 -11.63 17.84 7.70
C GLY A 140 -10.49 18.71 7.15
N GLU A 141 -10.78 19.96 6.78
CA GLU A 141 -9.77 20.94 6.34
C GLU A 141 -8.62 21.11 7.35
N ALA A 142 -8.93 21.00 8.66
CA ALA A 142 -7.95 21.04 9.74
C ALA A 142 -6.93 19.89 9.74
N SER A 143 -7.15 18.81 8.97
CA SER A 143 -6.16 17.73 8.78
C SER A 143 -5.07 18.07 7.76
N SER A 144 -5.20 19.19 7.02
CA SER A 144 -4.22 19.63 6.02
C SER A 144 -2.85 19.91 6.66
N GLY A 145 -1.82 19.21 6.19
CA GLY A 145 -0.46 19.24 6.72
C GLY A 145 -0.25 18.44 8.02
N MET A 146 -1.26 17.72 8.52
CA MET A 146 -1.21 17.04 9.82
C MET A 146 -0.59 15.63 9.73
N LEU A 147 0.16 15.25 10.78
CA LEU A 147 0.45 13.85 11.10
C LEU A 147 -0.66 13.30 12.00
N LEU A 148 -1.38 12.28 11.52
CA LEU A 148 -2.44 11.59 12.24
C LEU A 148 -1.92 10.22 12.70
N GLU A 149 -1.88 9.97 14.00
CA GLU A 149 -1.76 8.61 14.52
C GLU A 149 -3.14 7.96 14.59
N VAL A 150 -3.25 6.71 14.14
CA VAL A 150 -4.48 5.92 14.13
C VAL A 150 -4.24 4.62 14.94
N PRO A 151 -4.32 4.68 16.29
CA PRO A 151 -4.16 3.52 17.15
C PRO A 151 -5.47 2.72 17.20
N ASP A 152 -5.60 1.72 16.35
CA ASP A 152 -6.82 0.94 16.14
C ASP A 152 -7.04 -0.22 17.12
N GLY A 153 -6.14 -0.35 18.10
CA GLY A 153 -6.16 -1.41 19.10
C GLY A 153 -5.78 -2.74 18.48
N SER A 154 -6.70 -3.71 18.51
CA SER A 154 -6.41 -5.10 18.16
C SER A 154 -7.29 -5.57 16.99
N PHE A 155 -6.76 -6.44 16.12
CA PHE A 155 -7.41 -6.93 14.89
C PHE A 155 -8.64 -7.79 15.18
N ASN A 156 -9.80 -7.43 14.65
CA ASN A 156 -11.08 -8.04 15.07
C ASN A 156 -11.64 -9.01 14.01
N ALA A 157 -11.13 -10.25 14.03
CA ALA A 157 -11.63 -11.36 13.22
C ALA A 157 -11.97 -12.58 14.09
N ASN A 158 -13.11 -13.20 13.80
CA ASN A 158 -13.67 -14.28 14.62
C ASN A 158 -12.95 -15.63 14.38
N ASN A 159 -11.91 -15.90 15.18
CA ASN A 159 -11.25 -17.21 15.38
C ASN A 159 -10.83 -18.04 14.14
N HIS A 160 -10.55 -17.41 13.00
CA HIS A 160 -9.65 -18.01 11.98
C HIS A 160 -8.17 -17.94 12.42
N ALA A 161 -7.84 -17.05 13.36
CA ALA A 161 -6.61 -17.13 14.14
C ALA A 161 -6.85 -18.03 15.37
N GLY A 162 -6.26 -19.23 15.40
CA GLY A 162 -6.45 -20.22 16.46
C GLY A 162 -5.80 -19.85 17.80
N GLY A 163 -6.32 -18.83 18.48
CA GLY A 163 -5.83 -18.33 19.76
C GLY A 163 -6.93 -17.59 20.53
N VAL A 164 -7.35 -18.18 21.66
CA VAL A 164 -8.48 -17.68 22.48
C VAL A 164 -8.23 -16.26 22.98
N ARG A 165 -9.13 -15.32 22.64
CA ARG A 165 -9.15 -13.96 23.18
C ARG A 165 -9.94 -13.87 24.48
N LEU A 166 -9.26 -13.55 25.58
CA LEU A 166 -9.88 -12.93 26.75
C LEU A 166 -9.74 -11.40 26.64
N MET A 167 -10.63 -10.75 25.90
CA MET A 167 -10.75 -9.28 25.92
C MET A 167 -11.60 -8.86 27.11
N LEU A 168 -10.96 -8.33 28.16
CA LEU A 168 -11.67 -7.54 29.17
C LEU A 168 -12.10 -6.20 28.52
N PRO A 169 -13.36 -5.76 28.66
CA PRO A 169 -13.80 -4.52 28.05
C PRO A 169 -13.16 -3.32 28.74
N VAL A 170 -12.58 -2.40 27.95
CA VAL A 170 -12.24 -1.06 28.41
C VAL A 170 -13.55 -0.34 28.74
N ARG A 171 -13.90 -0.31 30.02
CA ARG A 171 -14.92 0.60 30.54
C ARG A 171 -14.25 1.96 30.75
N GLU A 172 -14.49 2.88 29.83
CA GLU A 172 -14.45 4.31 30.12
C GLU A 172 -15.33 4.55 31.36
N LEU A 173 -14.69 4.83 32.49
CA LEU A 173 -15.37 5.06 33.76
C LEU A 173 -15.72 6.56 33.83
N SER A 174 -16.62 6.99 32.94
CA SER A 174 -17.18 8.33 32.97
C SER A 174 -18.06 8.48 34.22
N ARG A 175 -17.46 9.05 35.27
CA ARG A 175 -18.21 9.85 36.24
C ARG A 175 -18.82 11.03 35.47
N ASP A 176 -20.15 11.05 35.34
CA ASP A 176 -21.00 11.92 36.17
C ASP A 176 -22.43 12.07 35.59
N GLU A 177 -23.39 12.11 36.52
CA GLU A 177 -24.63 12.90 36.50
C GLU A 177 -25.74 12.66 35.44
N GLN A 178 -26.75 11.86 35.84
CA GLN A 178 -28.20 12.19 35.94
C GLN A 178 -28.97 10.87 36.19
N LEU A 179 -30.01 10.79 37.03
CA LEU A 179 -31.08 11.75 37.31
C LEU A 179 -31.32 11.95 38.81
N GLY A 180 -31.78 13.14 39.19
CA GLY A 180 -32.07 13.51 40.58
C GLY A 180 -33.28 12.78 41.17
N ALA A 181 -33.16 12.38 42.43
CA ALA A 181 -34.28 12.03 43.28
C ALA A 181 -34.58 13.20 44.25
N THR A 182 -35.78 13.76 44.17
CA THR A 182 -36.51 14.46 45.26
C THR A 182 -37.82 15.05 44.70
N PRO A 183 -38.83 15.33 45.55
CA PRO A 183 -38.96 14.94 46.96
C PRO A 183 -39.77 13.64 47.17
#